data_AF-A0AAU8N6P9-F1
#
_entry.id   AF-A0AAU8N6P9-F1
#
_cell.length_a   1.000
_cell.length_b   1.000
_cell.length_c   1.000
_cell.angle_alpha   90.00
_cell.angle_beta   90.00
_cell.angle_gamma   90.00
#
_symmetry.space_group_name_H-M   'P 1'
#
loop_
_entity.id
_entity.type
_entity.pdbx_description
1 polymer ?
#
loop_
_entity_poly.entity_id
_entity_poly.type
_entity_poly.pdbx_seq_one_letter_code
_entity_poly.pdbx_strand_id
1 'polypeptide(L)' 'MKINYDGQLITTSLTVTFRGRTLKIDDVIIDTGSSHTIISPDVLEEIGVTYETGDSIFEAYGIGGSVFRFIPK' A
#
# COMPACT_ATOMS: atom_id res chain seq x y z
N MET A 1 7.31 -15.89 -3.16
CA MET A 1 7.65 -14.45 -3.04
C MET A 1 9.15 -14.31 -3.08
N LYS A 2 9.71 -13.47 -3.95
CA LYS A 2 11.15 -13.19 -4.00
C LYS A 2 11.40 -11.95 -3.13
N ILE A 3 12.30 -12.08 -2.17
CA ILE A 3 12.72 -10.99 -1.30
C ILE A 3 14.08 -10.49 -1.78
N ASN A 4 14.25 -9.18 -1.85
CA ASN A 4 15.51 -8.51 -2.15
C ASN A 4 16.00 -7.79 -0.89
N TYR A 5 17.31 -7.73 -0.70
CA TYR A 5 17.95 -6.97 0.38
C TYR A 5 19.16 -6.24 -0.19
N ASP A 6 19.21 -4.92 -0.02
CA ASP A 6 20.26 -4.05 -0.57
C ASP A 6 21.34 -3.66 0.46
N GLY A 7 21.28 -4.24 1.66
CA GLY A 7 22.12 -3.85 2.80
C GLY A 7 21.46 -2.87 3.76
N GLN A 8 20.29 -2.31 3.41
CA GLN A 8 19.54 -1.36 4.21
C GLN A 8 18.08 -1.77 4.34
N LEU A 9 17.39 -1.98 3.21
CA LEU A 9 15.96 -2.26 3.14
C LEU A 9 15.71 -3.66 2.58
N ILE A 10 14.65 -4.28 3.08
CA ILE A 10 14.12 -5.53 2.56
C ILE A 10 12.91 -5.18 1.70
N THR A 11 12.93 -5.58 0.42
CA THR A 11 11.84 -5.29 -0.51
C THR A 11 11.33 -6.53 -1.23
N THR A 12 10.13 -6.44 -1.79
CA THR A 12 9.51 -7.44 -2.67
C THR A 12 8.71 -6.77 -3.76
N SER A 13 8.37 -7.52 -4.81
CA SER A 13 7.31 -7.13 -5.74
C SER A 13 5.95 -7.62 -5.24
N LEU A 14 4.91 -6.83 -5.46
CA LEU A 14 3.51 -7.21 -5.26
C LEU A 14 2.73 -7.07 -6.57
N THR A 15 1.70 -7.89 -6.73
CA THR A 15 0.69 -7.72 -7.77
C THR A 15 -0.64 -7.42 -7.10
N VAL A 16 -1.21 -6.27 -7.40
CA VAL A 16 -2.49 -5.81 -6.86
C VAL A 16 -3.52 -5.86 -7.98
N THR A 17 -4.70 -6.41 -7.69
CA THR A 17 -5.81 -6.45 -8.63
C THR A 17 -7.01 -5.76 -8.01
N PHE A 18 -7.56 -4.76 -8.70
CA PHE A 18 -8.76 -4.05 -8.29
C PHE A 18 -9.74 -3.98 -9.46
N ARG A 19 -10.98 -4.44 -9.24
CA ARG A 19 -12.06 -4.47 -10.25
C ARG A 19 -11.61 -5.00 -11.63
N GLY A 20 -10.82 -6.08 -11.61
CA GLY A 20 -10.30 -6.76 -12.81
C GLY A 20 -9.08 -6.11 -13.46
N ARG A 21 -8.63 -4.94 -13.01
CA ARG A 21 -7.37 -4.30 -13.45
C ARG A 21 -6.24 -4.69 -12.52
N THR A 22 -5.05 -4.90 -13.08
CA THR A 22 -3.89 -5.43 -12.32
C THR A 22 -2.69 -4.52 -12.49
N LEU A 23 -1.98 -4.26 -11.38
CA LEU A 23 -0.74 -3.50 -11.33
C LEU A 23 0.34 -4.32 -10.63
N LYS A 24 1.54 -4.32 -11.20
CA LYS A 24 2.73 -4.83 -10.52
C LYS A 24 3.47 -3.65 -9.88
N ILE A 25 3.68 -3.72 -8.58
CA ILE A 25 4.41 -2.73 -7.80
C ILE A 25 5.72 -3.38 -7.37
N ASP A 26 6.83 -2.84 -7.85
CA ASP A 26 8.17 -3.26 -7.47
C ASP A 26 8.67 -2.45 -6.26
N ASP A 27 9.71 -2.95 -5.60
CA ASP A 27 10.39 -2.29 -4.47
C ASP A 27 9.48 -1.94 -3.27
N VAL A 28 8.48 -2.78 -3.00
CA VAL A 28 7.64 -2.64 -1.81
C VAL A 28 8.41 -3.07 -0.56
N ILE A 29 8.52 -2.16 0.42
CA ILE A 29 9.19 -2.43 1.69
C ILE A 29 8.45 -3.49 2.49
N ILE A 30 9.19 -4.47 3.02
CA ILE A 30 8.67 -5.40 4.01
C ILE A 30 8.86 -4.78 5.40
N ASP A 31 7.78 -4.28 5.98
CA ASP A 31 7.79 -3.63 7.29
C ASP A 31 7.09 -4.50 8.35
N THR A 32 7.87 -5.14 9.21
CA THR A 32 7.35 -5.95 10.33
C THR A 32 6.82 -5.09 11.49
N GLY A 33 7.10 -3.79 11.50
CA GLY A 33 6.61 -2.83 12.48
C GLY A 33 5.26 -2.21 12.12
N SER A 34 4.78 -2.42 10.89
CA SER A 34 3.47 -1.93 10.46
C SER A 34 2.35 -2.93 10.76
N SER A 35 1.22 -2.43 11.26
CA SER A 35 0.01 -3.24 11.48
C SER A 35 -0.80 -3.48 10.20
N HIS A 36 -0.55 -2.68 9.15
CA HIS A 36 -1.30 -2.72 7.90
C HIS A 36 -0.36 -2.53 6.70
N THR A 37 -0.76 -3.03 5.53
CA THR A 37 -0.12 -2.65 4.27
C THR A 37 -0.61 -1.27 3.85
N ILE A 38 0.31 -0.36 3.55
CA ILE A 38 0.01 0.98 3.06
C ILE A 38 0.62 1.09 1.66
N ILE A 39 -0.21 1.45 0.68
CA ILE A 39 0.22 1.71 -0.70
C ILE A 39 -0.16 3.16 -1.02
N SER A 40 0.71 3.87 -1.74
CA SER A 40 0.41 5.23 -2.20
C SER A 40 -0.85 5.22 -3.08
N PRO A 41 -1.85 6.08 -2.82
CA PRO A 41 -3.02 6.23 -3.69
C PRO A 41 -2.63 6.58 -5.13
N ASP A 42 -1.59 7.40 -5.32
CA ASP A 42 -1.10 7.82 -6.64
C ASP A 42 -0.70 6.63 -7.52
N VAL A 43 -0.13 5.58 -6.91
CA VAL A 43 0.24 4.34 -7.62
C VAL A 43 -0.99 3.52 -7.96
N LEU A 44 -1.99 3.46 -7.07
CA LEU A 44 -3.19 2.65 -7.28
C LEU A 44 -4.23 3.33 -8.19
N GLU A 45 -4.14 4.64 -8.41
CA GLU A 45 -4.99 5.37 -9.37
C GLU A 45 -4.86 4.79 -10.79
N GLU A 46 -3.69 4.24 -11.14
CA GLU A 46 -3.45 3.55 -12.43
C GLU A 46 -4.44 2.39 -12.70
N ILE A 47 -4.87 1.69 -11.65
CA ILE A 47 -5.87 0.61 -11.74
C ILE A 47 -7.27 1.08 -11.32
N GLY A 48 -7.46 2.39 -11.14
CA GLY A 48 -8.74 3.01 -10.83
C GLY A 48 -9.14 2.91 -9.35
N VAL A 49 -8.18 2.74 -8.44
CA VAL A 49 -8.46 2.88 -7.00
C VAL A 49 -8.42 4.36 -6.67
N THR A 50 -9.57 4.90 -6.32
CA THR A 50 -9.74 6.27 -5.82
C THR A 50 -10.58 6.23 -4.56
N TYR A 51 -10.57 7.31 -3.78
CA TYR A 51 -11.49 7.45 -2.67
C TYR A 51 -12.94 7.50 -3.18
N GLU A 52 -13.79 6.61 -2.68
CA GLU A 52 -15.20 6.52 -3.04
C GLU A 52 -16.11 6.75 -1.82
N THR A 53 -17.35 7.20 -2.10
CA THR A 53 -18.35 7.36 -1.04
C THR A 53 -18.65 6.01 -0.41
N GLY A 54 -18.44 5.92 0.90
CA GLY A 54 -18.68 4.70 1.66
C GLY A 54 -17.43 3.89 1.96
N ASP A 55 -16.26 4.28 1.47
CA ASP A 55 -14.99 3.70 1.92
C ASP A 55 -14.80 3.89 3.42
N SER A 56 -14.20 2.88 4.07
CA SER A 56 -13.87 2.99 5.48
C SER A 56 -12.64 3.87 5.65
N ILE A 57 -12.72 4.84 6.56
CA ILE A 57 -11.60 5.68 6.94
C ILE A 57 -11.03 5.17 8.25
N PHE A 58 -9.71 5.10 8.35
CA PHE A 58 -9.02 4.84 9.61
C PHE A 58 -7.87 5.83 9.81
N GLU A 59 -7.50 6.01 11.07
CA GLU A 59 -6.36 6.83 11.47
C GLU A 59 -5.17 5.92 11.75
N ALA A 60 -4.08 6.12 11.02
CA ALA A 60 -2.81 5.43 11.22
C ALA A 60 -1.88 6.30 12.06
N TYR A 61 -1.13 5.70 12.98
CA TYR A 61 -0.17 6.39 13.84
C TYR A 61 1.25 5.86 13.58
N GLY A 62 2.21 6.77 13.46
CA GLY A 62 3.63 6.45 13.34
C GLY A 62 4.50 7.53 13.97
N ILE A 63 5.80 7.50 13.66
CA ILE A 63 6.78 8.46 14.21
C ILE A 63 6.39 9.92 13.92
N GLY A 64 5.77 10.19 12.77
CA GLY A 64 5.32 11.54 12.38
C GLY A 64 3.97 11.99 12.97
N GLY A 65 3.36 11.21 13.86
CA GLY A 65 2.01 11.44 14.35
C GLY A 65 0.94 10.67 13.56
N SER A 66 -0.27 11.22 13.50
CA SER A 66 -1.41 10.54 12.91
C SER A 66 -1.75 11.01 11.51
N VAL A 67 -2.21 10.08 10.66
CA VAL A 67 -2.63 10.37 9.29
C VAL A 67 -3.85 9.53 8.92
N PHE A 68 -4.84 10.16 8.28
CA PHE A 68 -6.02 9.46 7.78
C PHE A 68 -5.72 8.70 6.48
N ARG A 69 -6.34 7.52 6.35
CA ARG A 69 -6.26 6.61 5.20
C ARG A 69 -7.64 6.04 4.92
N PHE A 70 -7.89 5.66 3.66
CA PHE A 70 -9.12 4.98 3.27
C PHE A 70 -8.83 3.54 2.86
N ILE A 71 -9.83 2.66 3.03
CA ILE A 71 -9.81 1.27 2.58
C ILE A 71 -10.81 1.17 1.42
N PRO A 72 -10.34 0.93 0.19
CA PRO A 72 -11.22 0.80 -0.98
C PRO A 72 -12.18 -0.38 -0.85
N LYS A 73 -13.41 -0.20 -1.34
CA LYS A 73 -14.44 -1.25 -1.44
C LYS A 73 -14.50 -1.98 -2.78
#